data_AF-A0A1W9MKG1-F1
#
_entry.id   AF-A0A1W9MKG1-F1
#
_cell.length_a   1.000
_cell.length_b   1.000
_cell.length_c   1.000
_cell.angle_alpha   90.00
_cell.angle_beta   90.00
_cell.angle_gamma   90.00
#
_symmetry.space_group_name_H-M   'P 1'
#
loop_
_entity.id
_entity.type
_entity.pdbx_description
1 polymer ?
#
loop_
_entity_poly.entity_id
_entity_poly.type
_entity_poly.pdbx_seq_one_letter_code
_entity_poly.pdbx_strand_id
1 'polypeptide(L)'
;NCGREIPENKVKAEIRVCSICKEVIGCIYCRTPGTYAYKFCTLHDPRGAYTDSTLFNPKKKDINEVTSKESSEETEIKALIKLLEKECRDYDYCDHTCNEDKEKDYDKLKIINYPIAERLIKIGKPSVPHLLKFIKDKRRKKKSGILSTAAYILGNIKDESIILSLFDILRSKDEISLIAGDALMGYKEIAIPFIEKIMNENKEESINAAYVLTGIKSDKSVELLIHGIEDNIEHSEWRKCGTLFLYLTTYAVNFKDERAFNYADNIHKRLNKWSILTQRYSEWRNYLPPKKETFYHILGIRKDDADRFPDEDDVRDFLRDKYQSVNKTPEVNFAYTFLRKPDVRGDYDWMLLNNRLTHGILNFFITMDEQEIKKTKWINQSTLFEYFAKRSLK
;
A
#
# COMPACT_ATOMS: atom_id res chain seq x y z
N ASN A 1 -27.55 -11.40 -34.51
CA ASN A 1 -26.50 -10.80 -33.63
C ASN A 1 -26.30 -9.30 -33.81
N CYS A 2 -26.29 -8.73 -35.02
CA CYS A 2 -26.17 -7.27 -35.19
C CYS A 2 -27.40 -6.58 -35.82
N GLY A 3 -28.57 -7.22 -35.80
CA GLY A 3 -29.85 -6.61 -36.21
C GLY A 3 -30.03 -6.31 -37.70
N ARG A 4 -29.05 -6.65 -38.54
CA ARG A 4 -29.10 -6.40 -39.98
C ARG A 4 -29.85 -7.50 -40.73
N GLU A 5 -30.88 -7.12 -41.47
CA GLU A 5 -31.56 -8.00 -42.42
C GLU A 5 -30.67 -8.24 -43.65
N ILE A 6 -30.51 -9.51 -44.02
CA ILE A 6 -29.77 -9.93 -45.21
C ILE A 6 -30.80 -10.48 -46.22
N PRO A 7 -30.93 -9.88 -47.41
CA PRO A 7 -31.82 -10.39 -48.45
C PRO A 7 -31.51 -11.86 -48.78
N GLU A 8 -32.55 -12.70 -48.98
CA GLU A 8 -32.38 -14.14 -49.21
C GLU A 8 -31.39 -14.48 -50.33
N ASN A 9 -31.40 -13.69 -51.40
CA ASN A 9 -30.49 -13.85 -52.54
C ASN A 9 -29.01 -13.55 -52.23
N LYS A 10 -28.69 -12.96 -51.07
CA LYS A 10 -27.32 -12.60 -50.67
C LYS A 10 -26.80 -13.36 -49.45
N VAL A 11 -27.64 -14.21 -48.85
CA VAL A 11 -27.31 -14.99 -47.65
C VAL A 11 -25.99 -15.75 -47.80
N LYS A 12 -25.76 -16.44 -48.93
CA LYS A 12 -24.51 -17.21 -49.15
C LYS A 12 -23.25 -16.33 -49.27
N ALA A 13 -23.40 -15.09 -49.74
CA ALA A 13 -22.27 -14.18 -49.95
C ALA A 13 -21.96 -13.34 -48.71
N GLU A 14 -22.96 -13.08 -47.88
CA GLU A 14 -22.87 -12.14 -46.77
C GLU A 14 -22.82 -12.81 -45.38
N ILE A 15 -23.12 -14.11 -45.32
CA ILE A 15 -22.97 -14.93 -44.10
C ILE A 15 -21.63 -15.66 -44.11
N ARG A 16 -20.93 -15.56 -42.98
CA ARG A 16 -19.74 -16.35 -42.68
C ARG A 16 -20.14 -17.62 -41.96
N VAL A 17 -19.48 -18.70 -42.34
CA VAL A 17 -19.63 -20.03 -41.73
C VAL A 17 -18.29 -20.56 -41.22
N CYS A 18 -18.35 -21.39 -40.18
CA CYS A 18 -17.18 -22.12 -39.71
C CYS A 18 -16.63 -23.03 -40.82
N SER A 19 -15.31 -23.12 -40.95
CA SER A 19 -14.63 -23.92 -41.97
C SER A 19 -14.70 -25.41 -41.65
N ILE A 20 -14.85 -25.77 -40.37
CA ILE A 20 -14.99 -27.13 -39.87
C ILE A 20 -16.47 -27.55 -39.86
N CYS A 21 -17.30 -26.99 -38.98
CA CYS A 21 -18.69 -27.46 -38.80
C CYS A 21 -19.74 -26.77 -39.67
N LYS A 22 -19.35 -25.77 -40.48
CA LYS A 22 -20.26 -24.99 -41.35
C LYS A 22 -21.38 -24.21 -40.63
N GLU A 23 -21.36 -24.14 -39.30
CA GLU A 23 -22.29 -23.28 -38.55
C GLU A 23 -22.08 -21.80 -38.88
N VAL A 24 -23.18 -21.04 -38.84
CA VAL A 24 -23.17 -19.59 -39.07
C VAL A 24 -22.48 -18.88 -37.91
N ILE A 25 -21.38 -18.18 -38.20
CA ILE A 25 -20.56 -17.49 -37.18
C ILE A 25 -20.77 -15.96 -37.18
N GLY A 26 -21.45 -15.42 -38.20
CA GLY A 26 -21.82 -14.00 -38.27
C GLY A 26 -21.90 -13.49 -39.71
N CYS A 27 -22.25 -12.22 -39.90
CA CYS A 27 -22.17 -11.60 -41.23
C CYS A 27 -20.76 -11.02 -41.48
N ILE A 28 -20.43 -10.74 -42.74
CA ILE A 28 -19.15 -10.14 -43.14
C ILE A 28 -18.95 -8.69 -42.63
N TYR A 29 -20.01 -8.02 -42.20
CA TYR A 29 -19.99 -6.60 -41.87
C TYR A 29 -19.75 -6.28 -40.38
N CYS A 30 -20.02 -7.22 -39.47
CA CYS A 30 -19.93 -6.98 -38.04
C CYS A 30 -18.51 -7.37 -37.53
N ARG A 31 -17.71 -6.35 -37.16
CA ARG A 31 -16.31 -6.45 -36.68
C ARG A 31 -16.21 -6.55 -35.14
N THR A 32 -17.01 -7.39 -34.49
CA THR A 32 -16.90 -7.61 -33.05
C THR A 32 -15.48 -8.15 -32.72
N PRO A 33 -14.82 -7.72 -31.62
CA PRO A 33 -13.50 -8.23 -31.24
C PRO A 33 -13.58 -9.74 -30.97
N GLY A 34 -12.67 -10.51 -31.54
CA GLY A 34 -12.60 -11.95 -31.26
C GLY A 34 -11.95 -12.82 -32.33
N THR A 35 -11.48 -12.34 -33.48
CA THR A 35 -10.84 -13.27 -34.41
C THR A 35 -9.73 -12.73 -35.31
N TYR A 36 -8.55 -13.33 -35.21
CA TYR A 36 -7.68 -13.65 -36.35
C TYR A 36 -8.36 -14.69 -37.29
N ALA A 37 -9.33 -15.46 -36.77
CA ALA A 37 -10.13 -16.48 -37.45
C ALA A 37 -11.48 -15.97 -38.02
N TYR A 38 -11.50 -15.35 -39.19
CA TYR A 38 -12.72 -15.15 -39.99
C TYR A 38 -13.36 -16.47 -40.51
N LYS A 39 -12.89 -17.62 -40.00
CA LYS A 39 -13.10 -18.95 -40.54
C LYS A 39 -13.63 -19.98 -39.54
N PHE A 40 -13.66 -19.78 -38.23
CA PHE A 40 -14.01 -20.85 -37.27
C PHE A 40 -15.05 -20.38 -36.22
N CYS A 41 -15.88 -21.29 -35.68
CA CYS A 41 -16.83 -20.98 -34.60
C CYS A 41 -16.14 -21.09 -33.24
N THR A 42 -16.79 -20.64 -32.16
CA THR A 42 -16.22 -20.64 -30.80
C THR A 42 -15.74 -22.00 -30.31
N LEU A 43 -16.40 -23.10 -30.74
CA LEU A 43 -16.01 -24.48 -30.40
C LEU A 43 -14.86 -25.01 -31.25
N HIS A 44 -14.70 -24.51 -32.47
CA HIS A 44 -13.71 -24.95 -33.44
C HIS A 44 -12.60 -23.92 -33.65
N ASP A 45 -12.60 -22.85 -32.86
CA ASP A 45 -11.56 -21.85 -32.89
C ASP A 45 -10.32 -22.49 -32.27
N PRO A 46 -9.23 -22.69 -33.04
CA PRO A 46 -8.01 -23.28 -32.50
C PRO A 46 -7.37 -22.42 -31.39
N ARG A 47 -7.97 -21.27 -31.06
CA ARG A 47 -7.57 -20.31 -30.02
C ARG A 47 -8.41 -20.38 -28.74
N GLY A 48 -9.51 -21.15 -28.69
CA GLY A 48 -10.41 -21.23 -27.52
C GLY A 48 -11.29 -19.99 -27.29
N ALA A 49 -12.18 -20.04 -26.29
CA ALA A 49 -13.12 -18.95 -25.99
C ALA A 49 -12.42 -17.69 -25.46
N TYR A 50 -12.70 -16.53 -26.07
CA TYR A 50 -12.03 -15.24 -25.83
C TYR A 50 -12.23 -14.62 -24.45
N THR A 51 -13.08 -15.20 -23.61
CA THR A 51 -13.32 -14.71 -22.25
C THR A 51 -12.31 -15.26 -21.23
N ASP A 52 -11.44 -16.17 -21.65
CA ASP A 52 -10.45 -16.78 -20.77
C ASP A 52 -9.05 -16.21 -21.04
N SER A 53 -8.67 -15.18 -20.29
CA SER A 53 -7.34 -14.56 -20.32
C SER A 53 -6.22 -15.51 -19.91
N THR A 54 -6.53 -16.74 -19.46
CA THR A 54 -5.54 -17.80 -19.17
C THR A 54 -5.13 -18.60 -20.41
N LEU A 55 -5.89 -18.52 -21.52
CA LEU A 55 -5.61 -19.27 -22.75
C LEU A 55 -4.68 -18.54 -23.74
N PHE A 56 -4.44 -17.24 -23.54
CA PHE A 56 -3.62 -16.42 -24.44
C PHE A 56 -2.25 -16.10 -23.81
N ASN A 57 -1.25 -16.95 -24.07
CA ASN A 57 0.15 -16.52 -23.97
C ASN A 57 0.79 -16.53 -25.37
N PRO A 58 1.09 -15.37 -25.98
CA PRO A 58 1.74 -15.28 -27.29
C PRO A 58 3.12 -15.98 -27.34
N LYS A 59 3.70 -16.31 -26.18
CA LYS A 59 5.04 -16.88 -26.01
C LYS A 59 5.07 -18.30 -25.48
N LYS A 60 3.92 -18.97 -25.38
CA LYS A 60 3.84 -20.39 -24.98
C LYS A 60 4.68 -21.30 -25.90
N LYS A 61 4.80 -20.94 -27.19
CA LYS A 61 5.66 -21.62 -28.15
C LYS A 61 7.14 -21.49 -27.78
N ASP A 62 7.61 -20.27 -27.48
CA ASP A 62 9.01 -20.01 -27.10
C ASP A 62 9.38 -20.78 -25.82
N ILE A 63 8.46 -20.87 -24.85
CA ILE A 63 8.64 -21.66 -23.62
C ILE A 63 8.69 -23.16 -23.93
N ASN A 64 7.76 -23.68 -24.73
CA ASN A 64 7.75 -25.09 -25.13
C ASN A 64 9.02 -25.46 -25.91
N GLU A 65 9.53 -24.56 -26.75
CA GLU A 65 10.78 -24.76 -27.47
C GLU A 65 11.97 -24.88 -26.50
N VAL A 66 12.06 -23.98 -25.51
CA VAL A 66 13.08 -24.08 -24.43
C VAL A 66 12.95 -25.41 -23.70
N THR A 67 11.75 -25.78 -23.25
CA THR A 67 11.53 -27.03 -22.51
C THR A 67 11.81 -28.28 -23.36
N SER A 68 11.61 -28.23 -24.68
CA SER A 68 11.85 -29.37 -25.58
C SER A 68 13.30 -29.55 -26.03
N LYS A 69 14.10 -28.47 -26.01
CA LYS A 69 15.47 -28.45 -26.55
C LYS A 69 16.54 -28.72 -25.50
N GLU A 70 16.26 -28.37 -24.25
CA GLU A 70 17.28 -28.37 -23.18
C GLU A 70 17.47 -29.77 -22.58
N SER A 71 18.73 -30.19 -22.44
CA SER A 71 19.12 -31.53 -22.01
C SER A 71 19.25 -31.68 -20.49
N SER A 72 19.29 -30.58 -19.74
CA SER A 72 19.29 -30.59 -18.28
C SER A 72 18.41 -29.50 -17.67
N GLU A 73 17.96 -29.73 -16.43
CA GLU A 73 17.16 -28.75 -15.68
C GLU A 73 17.91 -27.42 -15.51
N GLU A 74 19.23 -27.45 -15.35
CA GLU A 74 20.05 -26.25 -15.19
C GLU A 74 20.09 -25.39 -16.47
N THR A 75 20.16 -26.01 -17.65
CA THR A 75 20.14 -25.26 -18.91
C THR A 75 18.74 -24.73 -19.21
N GLU A 76 17.68 -25.47 -18.85
CA GLU A 76 16.30 -24.99 -18.91
C GLU A 76 16.09 -23.75 -18.02
N ILE A 77 16.50 -23.79 -16.74
CA ILE A 77 16.37 -22.65 -15.82
C ILE A 77 17.08 -21.41 -16.37
N LYS A 78 18.33 -21.55 -16.85
CA LYS A 78 19.10 -20.44 -17.42
C LYS A 78 18.42 -19.86 -18.67
N ALA A 79 17.88 -20.72 -19.53
CA ALA A 79 17.17 -20.30 -20.73
C ALA A 79 15.85 -19.57 -20.39
N LEU A 80 15.09 -20.06 -19.42
CA LEU A 80 13.86 -19.42 -18.93
C LEU A 80 14.13 -18.05 -18.30
N ILE A 81 15.18 -17.91 -17.49
CA ILE A 81 15.59 -16.61 -16.93
C ILE A 81 16.04 -15.65 -18.04
N LYS A 82 16.75 -16.14 -19.06
CA LYS A 82 17.14 -15.32 -20.21
C LYS A 82 15.93 -14.88 -21.03
N LEU A 83 14.91 -15.73 -21.17
CA LEU A 83 13.65 -15.40 -21.82
C LEU A 83 12.92 -14.31 -21.04
N LEU A 84 12.81 -14.47 -19.72
CA LEU A 84 12.28 -13.46 -18.80
C LEU A 84 12.98 -12.09 -18.96
N GLU A 85 14.31 -12.08 -19.13
CA GLU A 85 15.07 -10.86 -19.39
C GLU A 85 14.82 -10.22 -20.75
N LYS A 86 14.61 -11.05 -21.78
CA LYS A 86 14.42 -10.59 -23.17
C LYS A 86 13.05 -9.94 -23.32
N GLU A 87 12.00 -10.61 -22.86
CA GLU A 87 10.62 -10.15 -23.04
C GLU A 87 10.38 -8.77 -22.41
N CYS A 88 11.14 -8.37 -21.39
CA CYS A 88 11.02 -7.03 -20.83
C CYS A 88 11.86 -5.95 -21.53
N ARG A 89 12.93 -6.28 -22.28
CA ARG A 89 13.63 -5.25 -23.08
C ARG A 89 12.76 -4.75 -24.23
N ASP A 90 11.91 -5.62 -24.76
CA ASP A 90 11.00 -5.28 -25.86
C ASP A 90 9.84 -4.36 -25.39
N TYR A 91 9.67 -4.18 -24.07
CA TYR A 91 8.67 -3.32 -23.43
C TYR A 91 9.32 -2.19 -22.58
N ASP A 92 10.59 -1.86 -22.81
CA ASP A 92 11.32 -0.88 -21.98
C ASP A 92 10.62 0.50 -22.01
N TYR A 93 10.06 0.85 -20.86
CA TYR A 93 9.31 2.07 -20.57
C TYR A 93 10.31 3.19 -20.29
N CYS A 94 10.51 4.09 -21.25
CA CYS A 94 11.13 5.38 -21.01
C CYS A 94 10.07 6.38 -20.50
N ASP A 95 10.43 7.09 -19.43
CA ASP A 95 9.86 8.35 -18.95
C ASP A 95 8.96 8.32 -17.69
N HIS A 96 9.32 9.20 -16.75
CA HIS A 96 8.89 9.27 -15.36
C HIS A 96 7.64 10.16 -15.16
N THR A 97 6.81 10.31 -16.18
CA THR A 97 5.59 11.12 -16.08
C THR A 97 4.35 10.26 -15.75
N CYS A 98 3.43 10.87 -15.01
CA CYS A 98 2.34 10.23 -14.29
C CYS A 98 1.12 10.20 -15.22
N ASN A 99 0.71 9.03 -15.75
CA ASN A 99 -0.58 8.88 -16.45
C ASN A 99 -1.27 7.57 -16.05
N GLU A 100 -2.61 7.61 -16.05
CA GLU A 100 -3.57 6.56 -15.69
C GLU A 100 -3.51 5.30 -16.57
N ASP A 101 -2.71 5.30 -17.65
CA ASP A 101 -2.56 4.18 -18.57
C ASP A 101 -1.65 3.03 -18.07
N LYS A 102 -1.04 3.17 -16.87
CA LYS A 102 -0.06 2.19 -16.32
C LYS A 102 -0.61 0.82 -15.95
N GLU A 103 -1.89 0.73 -15.55
CA GLU A 103 -2.50 -0.54 -15.14
C GLU A 103 -2.57 -1.52 -16.33
N LYS A 104 -2.80 -1.01 -17.55
CA LYS A 104 -2.92 -1.80 -18.78
C LYS A 104 -1.61 -2.43 -19.25
N ASP A 105 -0.45 -1.85 -18.93
CA ASP A 105 0.85 -2.37 -19.39
C ASP A 105 1.49 -3.33 -18.37
N TYR A 106 1.24 -3.13 -17.08
CA TYR A 106 1.65 -4.08 -16.04
C TYR A 106 0.89 -5.42 -16.18
N ASP A 107 -0.40 -5.38 -16.49
CA ASP A 107 -1.20 -6.58 -16.76
C ASP A 107 -0.71 -7.35 -17.99
N LYS A 108 -0.24 -6.65 -19.03
CA LYS A 108 0.37 -7.30 -20.21
C LYS A 108 1.68 -8.00 -19.87
N LEU A 109 2.57 -7.33 -19.15
CA LEU A 109 3.84 -7.92 -18.68
C LEU A 109 3.57 -9.13 -17.77
N LYS A 110 2.57 -9.03 -16.89
CA LYS A 110 2.13 -10.13 -16.03
C LYS A 110 1.66 -11.33 -16.86
N ILE A 111 0.84 -11.12 -17.89
CA ILE A 111 0.38 -12.20 -18.80
C ILE A 111 1.56 -12.89 -19.51
N ILE A 112 2.56 -12.13 -19.98
CA ILE A 112 3.72 -12.68 -20.70
C ILE A 112 4.63 -13.47 -19.75
N ASN A 113 4.90 -12.92 -18.56
CA ASN A 113 5.82 -13.51 -17.61
C ASN A 113 5.23 -14.69 -16.83
N TYR A 114 3.90 -14.73 -16.66
CA TYR A 114 3.24 -15.72 -15.80
C TYR A 114 3.56 -17.17 -16.20
N PRO A 115 3.59 -17.57 -17.48
CA PRO A 115 3.91 -18.96 -17.82
C PRO A 115 5.39 -19.32 -17.66
N ILE A 116 6.30 -18.35 -17.81
CA ILE A 116 7.72 -18.56 -17.44
C ILE A 116 7.82 -18.77 -15.94
N ALA A 117 7.10 -17.95 -15.15
CA ALA A 117 7.03 -18.07 -13.71
C ALA A 117 6.45 -19.43 -13.29
N GLU A 118 5.33 -19.88 -13.85
CA GLU A 118 4.74 -21.18 -13.56
C GLU A 118 5.70 -22.33 -13.85
N ARG A 119 6.45 -22.27 -14.96
CA ARG A 119 7.44 -23.29 -15.28
C ARG A 119 8.58 -23.31 -14.27
N LEU A 120 9.12 -22.15 -13.89
CA LEU A 120 10.17 -22.04 -12.88
C LEU A 120 9.70 -22.47 -11.48
N ILE A 121 8.45 -22.19 -11.12
CA ILE A 121 7.80 -22.67 -9.88
C ILE A 121 7.69 -24.19 -9.91
N LYS A 122 7.29 -24.78 -11.05
CA LYS A 122 7.17 -26.24 -11.21
C LYS A 122 8.52 -26.95 -11.12
N ILE A 123 9.59 -26.34 -11.61
CA ILE A 123 10.96 -26.83 -11.41
C ILE A 123 11.33 -26.79 -9.92
N GLY A 124 10.92 -25.74 -9.21
CA GLY A 124 11.00 -25.67 -7.74
C GLY A 124 12.38 -25.24 -7.23
N LYS A 125 12.87 -25.90 -6.18
CA LYS A 125 14.12 -25.54 -5.47
C LYS A 125 15.34 -25.34 -6.38
N PRO A 126 15.57 -26.14 -7.44
CA PRO A 126 16.68 -25.90 -8.37
C PRO A 126 16.70 -24.49 -9.00
N SER A 127 15.54 -23.85 -9.17
CA SER A 127 15.44 -22.47 -9.68
C SER A 127 15.94 -21.41 -8.71
N VAL A 128 15.97 -21.71 -7.41
CA VAL A 128 16.17 -20.73 -6.34
C VAL A 128 17.53 -20.02 -6.39
N PRO A 129 18.69 -20.71 -6.54
CA PRO A 129 19.98 -20.03 -6.60
C PRO A 129 20.08 -19.07 -7.78
N HIS A 130 19.47 -19.43 -8.93
CA HIS A 130 19.49 -18.61 -10.13
C HIS A 130 18.63 -17.35 -9.97
N LEU A 131 17.43 -17.49 -9.37
CA LEU A 131 16.53 -16.38 -9.09
C LEU A 131 17.06 -15.44 -8.00
N LEU A 132 17.69 -15.98 -6.96
CA LEU A 132 18.31 -15.17 -5.92
C LEU A 132 19.50 -14.36 -6.48
N LYS A 133 20.32 -14.98 -7.33
CA LYS A 133 21.39 -14.27 -8.06
C LYS A 133 20.82 -13.20 -8.99
N PHE A 134 19.69 -13.50 -9.63
CA PHE A 134 19.00 -12.58 -10.52
C PHE A 134 18.54 -11.30 -9.78
N ILE A 135 17.93 -11.45 -8.60
CA ILE A 135 17.48 -10.33 -7.76
C ILE A 135 18.68 -9.52 -7.23
N LYS A 136 19.76 -10.17 -6.81
CA LYS A 136 20.96 -9.50 -6.24
C LYS A 136 21.75 -8.68 -7.28
N ASP A 137 21.53 -8.87 -8.58
CA ASP A 137 22.31 -8.17 -9.59
C ASP A 137 21.86 -6.71 -9.78
N LYS A 138 22.62 -5.80 -9.17
CA LYS A 138 22.37 -4.35 -9.15
C LYS A 138 22.25 -3.71 -10.55
N ARG A 139 22.76 -4.33 -11.61
CA ARG A 139 22.59 -3.83 -13.00
C ARG A 139 21.14 -3.88 -13.46
N ARG A 140 20.27 -4.63 -12.75
CA ARG A 140 18.85 -4.83 -13.09
C ARG A 140 17.90 -3.95 -12.29
N LYS A 141 18.38 -3.02 -11.45
CA LYS A 141 17.52 -2.16 -10.60
C LYS A 141 16.40 -1.45 -11.36
N LYS A 142 16.70 -0.95 -12.56
CA LYS A 142 15.71 -0.28 -13.44
C LYS A 142 14.64 -1.21 -14.04
N LYS A 143 14.78 -2.54 -13.88
CA LYS A 143 13.88 -3.57 -14.44
C LYS A 143 12.89 -4.10 -13.40
N SER A 144 12.19 -3.18 -12.72
CA SER A 144 11.33 -3.49 -11.58
C SER A 144 10.29 -4.59 -11.84
N GLY A 145 9.64 -4.61 -13.02
CA GLY A 145 8.65 -5.65 -13.36
C GLY A 145 9.20 -7.08 -13.39
N ILE A 146 10.45 -7.27 -13.83
CA ILE A 146 11.09 -8.59 -13.87
C ILE A 146 11.50 -9.02 -12.47
N LEU A 147 12.04 -8.09 -11.69
CA LEU A 147 12.44 -8.33 -10.32
C LEU A 147 11.23 -8.74 -9.47
N SER A 148 10.07 -8.08 -9.64
CA SER A 148 8.82 -8.49 -8.98
C SER A 148 8.36 -9.89 -9.43
N THR A 149 8.55 -10.26 -10.69
CA THR A 149 8.25 -11.63 -11.14
C THR A 149 9.18 -12.65 -10.48
N ALA A 150 10.48 -12.36 -10.39
CA ALA A 150 11.44 -13.23 -9.70
C ALA A 150 11.09 -13.38 -8.22
N ALA A 151 10.70 -12.31 -7.55
CA ALA A 151 10.22 -12.33 -6.17
C ALA A 151 8.95 -13.18 -6.01
N TYR A 152 7.98 -13.01 -6.90
CA TYR A 152 6.77 -13.83 -6.95
C TYR A 152 7.11 -15.33 -7.08
N ILE A 153 8.02 -15.69 -7.99
CA ILE A 153 8.46 -17.08 -8.17
C ILE A 153 9.07 -17.62 -6.87
N LEU A 154 10.01 -16.89 -6.26
CA LEU A 154 10.65 -17.30 -5.01
C LEU A 154 9.65 -17.49 -3.86
N GLY A 155 8.67 -16.59 -3.74
CA GLY A 155 7.60 -16.68 -2.74
C GLY A 155 6.63 -17.85 -2.96
N ASN A 156 6.53 -18.37 -4.20
CA ASN A 156 5.71 -19.54 -4.52
C ASN A 156 6.48 -20.86 -4.45
N ILE A 157 7.79 -20.86 -4.69
CA ILE A 157 8.64 -22.05 -4.50
C ILE A 157 8.70 -22.43 -3.00
N LYS A 158 8.65 -21.43 -2.11
CA LYS A 158 8.67 -21.61 -0.64
C LYS A 158 9.87 -22.39 -0.12
N ASP A 159 11.05 -22.13 -0.69
CA ASP A 159 12.30 -22.68 -0.16
C ASP A 159 12.77 -21.86 1.04
N GLU A 160 12.45 -22.31 2.25
CA GLU A 160 12.76 -21.60 3.50
C GLU A 160 14.26 -21.33 3.68
N SER A 161 15.13 -22.09 3.02
CA SER A 161 16.59 -21.92 3.10
C SER A 161 17.08 -20.54 2.63
N ILE A 162 16.28 -19.81 1.84
CA ILE A 162 16.64 -18.46 1.37
C ILE A 162 16.05 -17.32 2.19
N ILE A 163 15.25 -17.58 3.22
CA ILE A 163 14.62 -16.52 4.02
C ILE A 163 15.69 -15.58 4.60
N LEU A 164 16.78 -16.14 5.14
CA LEU A 164 17.92 -15.34 5.64
C LEU A 164 18.55 -14.47 4.56
N SER A 165 18.71 -15.01 3.35
CA SER A 165 19.26 -14.24 2.22
C SER A 165 18.33 -13.12 1.77
N LEU A 166 17.02 -13.34 1.76
CA LEU A 166 16.02 -12.30 1.44
C LEU A 166 15.95 -11.26 2.54
N PHE A 167 16.05 -11.68 3.80
CA PHE A 167 16.12 -10.81 4.97
C PHE A 167 17.33 -9.87 4.91
N ASP A 168 18.51 -10.36 4.54
CA ASP A 168 19.69 -9.52 4.36
C ASP A 168 19.52 -8.49 3.22
N ILE A 169 18.81 -8.86 2.15
CA ILE A 169 18.48 -7.92 1.06
C ILE A 169 17.44 -6.89 1.53
N LEU A 170 16.45 -7.29 2.34
CA LEU A 170 15.42 -6.38 2.86
C LEU A 170 16.03 -5.23 3.68
N ARG A 171 17.19 -5.48 4.31
CA ARG A 171 17.97 -4.48 5.05
C ARG A 171 18.83 -3.58 4.17
N SER A 172 18.82 -3.75 2.85
CA SER A 172 19.49 -2.82 1.94
C SER A 172 18.70 -1.52 1.82
N LYS A 173 19.40 -0.41 1.53
CA LYS A 173 18.78 0.90 1.24
C LYS A 173 18.46 1.12 -0.24
N ASP A 174 18.42 0.06 -1.04
CA ASP A 174 18.15 0.17 -2.47
C ASP A 174 16.79 -0.40 -2.85
N GLU A 175 16.33 -0.09 -4.07
CA GLU A 175 15.02 -0.53 -4.60
C GLU A 175 14.85 -2.07 -4.60
N ILE A 176 15.95 -2.83 -4.46
CA ILE A 176 15.92 -4.29 -4.40
C ILE A 176 15.33 -4.76 -3.05
N SER A 177 15.39 -3.94 -2.00
CA SER A 177 14.80 -4.28 -0.69
C SER A 177 13.30 -4.57 -0.77
N LEU A 178 12.52 -3.76 -1.50
CA LEU A 178 11.09 -3.99 -1.70
C LEU A 178 10.80 -5.28 -2.48
N ILE A 179 11.65 -5.63 -3.44
CA ILE A 179 11.57 -6.89 -4.19
C ILE A 179 11.79 -8.09 -3.26
N ALA A 180 12.76 -7.99 -2.34
CA ALA A 180 12.92 -9.02 -1.31
C ALA A 180 11.69 -9.08 -0.39
N GLY A 181 11.09 -7.93 -0.09
CA GLY A 181 9.83 -7.85 0.65
C GLY A 181 8.68 -8.59 -0.04
N ASP A 182 8.48 -8.39 -1.35
CA ASP A 182 7.48 -9.11 -2.16
C ASP A 182 7.67 -10.63 -2.07
N ALA A 183 8.93 -11.09 -2.14
CA ALA A 183 9.24 -12.50 -2.01
C ALA A 183 8.91 -13.03 -0.61
N LEU A 184 9.29 -12.28 0.44
CA LEU A 184 9.06 -12.62 1.84
C LEU A 184 7.57 -12.72 2.21
N MET A 185 6.69 -11.91 1.60
CA MET A 185 5.23 -12.04 1.76
C MET A 185 4.73 -13.44 1.39
N GLY A 186 5.33 -14.08 0.38
CA GLY A 186 5.01 -15.45 -0.03
C GLY A 186 5.27 -16.51 1.04
N TYR A 187 6.19 -16.24 1.98
CA TYR A 187 6.51 -17.11 3.11
C TYR A 187 5.54 -16.96 4.29
N LYS A 188 4.62 -15.97 4.24
CA LYS A 188 3.58 -15.76 5.25
C LYS A 188 4.18 -15.65 6.66
N GLU A 189 3.57 -16.29 7.66
CA GLU A 189 3.97 -16.19 9.07
C GLU A 189 5.39 -16.67 9.36
N ILE A 190 5.97 -17.52 8.50
CA ILE A 190 7.35 -18.01 8.65
C ILE A 190 8.35 -16.84 8.58
N ALA A 191 8.02 -15.78 7.83
CA ALA A 191 8.86 -14.58 7.74
C ALA A 191 8.78 -13.69 8.99
N ILE A 192 7.68 -13.76 9.78
CA ILE A 192 7.39 -12.79 10.85
C ILE A 192 8.52 -12.67 11.89
N PRO A 193 9.11 -13.75 12.44
CA PRO A 193 10.18 -13.62 13.43
C PRO A 193 11.40 -12.83 12.91
N PHE A 194 11.68 -12.94 11.61
CA PHE A 194 12.72 -12.16 10.97
C PHE A 194 12.29 -10.69 10.83
N ILE A 195 11.09 -10.45 10.32
CA ILE A 195 10.54 -9.09 10.16
C ILE A 195 10.46 -8.34 11.49
N GLU A 196 9.99 -8.99 12.57
CA GLU A 196 9.96 -8.44 13.93
C GLU A 196 11.33 -7.95 14.39
N LYS A 197 12.39 -8.70 14.08
CA LYS A 197 13.76 -8.29 14.40
C LYS A 197 14.14 -6.95 13.75
N ILE A 198 13.76 -6.70 12.49
CA ILE A 198 14.04 -5.41 11.85
C ILE A 198 13.18 -4.30 12.46
N MET A 199 11.91 -4.58 12.74
CA MET A 199 11.00 -3.61 13.37
C MET A 199 11.56 -3.10 14.70
N ASN A 200 12.09 -4.00 15.53
CA ASN A 200 12.59 -3.68 16.87
C ASN A 200 13.97 -2.98 16.88
N GLU A 201 14.67 -2.91 15.76
CA GLU A 201 15.97 -2.20 15.68
C GLU A 201 15.82 -0.68 15.48
N ASN A 202 14.60 -0.17 15.24
CA ASN A 202 14.28 1.25 15.00
C ASN A 202 15.20 1.97 14.00
N LYS A 203 15.66 1.24 12.96
CA LYS A 203 16.43 1.82 11.86
C LYS A 203 15.54 2.18 10.68
N GLU A 204 16.11 2.84 9.67
CA GLU A 204 15.42 3.20 8.42
C GLU A 204 14.84 1.96 7.71
N GLU A 205 15.51 0.81 7.85
CA GLU A 205 15.07 -0.47 7.26
C GLU A 205 13.75 -1.00 7.84
N SER A 206 13.28 -0.50 9.00
CA SER A 206 11.98 -0.85 9.59
C SER A 206 10.80 -0.53 8.66
N ILE A 207 10.93 0.48 7.79
CA ILE A 207 9.93 0.81 6.78
C ILE A 207 9.76 -0.35 5.78
N ASN A 208 10.86 -1.00 5.38
CA ASN A 208 10.81 -2.15 4.48
C ASN A 208 10.16 -3.36 5.17
N ALA A 209 10.46 -3.57 6.45
CA ALA A 209 9.83 -4.62 7.26
C ALA A 209 8.32 -4.41 7.37
N ALA A 210 7.88 -3.18 7.67
CA ALA A 210 6.47 -2.82 7.73
C ALA A 210 5.75 -3.01 6.39
N TYR A 211 6.41 -2.73 5.26
CA TYR A 211 5.89 -3.07 3.94
C TYR A 211 5.56 -4.56 3.83
N VAL A 212 6.47 -5.46 4.23
CA VAL A 212 6.24 -6.92 4.18
C VAL A 212 5.00 -7.33 4.99
N LEU A 213 4.81 -6.73 6.18
CA LEU A 213 3.66 -7.03 7.04
C LEU A 213 2.31 -6.77 6.33
N THR A 214 2.23 -5.81 5.41
CA THR A 214 1.02 -5.52 4.63
C THR A 214 0.55 -6.67 3.73
N GLY A 215 1.44 -7.63 3.43
CA GLY A 215 1.15 -8.82 2.63
C GLY A 215 1.01 -10.11 3.44
N ILE A 216 1.12 -10.05 4.78
CA ILE A 216 1.03 -11.23 5.65
C ILE A 216 -0.16 -11.10 6.61
N LYS A 217 -1.25 -11.82 6.32
CA LYS A 217 -2.42 -11.90 7.21
C LYS A 217 -2.05 -12.66 8.49
N SER A 218 -1.76 -11.93 9.55
CA SER A 218 -1.43 -12.46 10.88
C SER A 218 -1.71 -11.43 11.96
N ASP A 219 -2.15 -11.87 13.14
CA ASP A 219 -2.34 -11.02 14.32
C ASP A 219 -1.06 -10.29 14.69
N LYS A 220 0.06 -10.99 14.61
CA LYS A 220 1.36 -10.42 14.90
C LYS A 220 1.75 -9.31 13.91
N SER A 221 1.31 -9.38 12.65
CA SER A 221 1.55 -8.33 11.66
C SER A 221 0.90 -7.00 12.04
N VAL A 222 -0.36 -7.02 12.48
CA VAL A 222 -1.06 -5.79 12.88
C VAL A 222 -0.50 -5.26 14.20
N GLU A 223 -0.16 -6.14 15.15
CA GLU A 223 0.50 -5.74 16.41
C GLU A 223 1.83 -5.04 16.15
N LEU A 224 2.69 -5.59 15.28
CA LEU A 224 3.98 -5.00 14.95
C LEU A 224 3.82 -3.65 14.24
N LEU A 225 2.82 -3.48 13.37
CA LEU A 225 2.55 -2.20 12.72
C LEU A 225 2.08 -1.14 13.74
N ILE A 226 1.17 -1.50 14.64
CA ILE A 226 0.69 -0.58 15.70
C ILE A 226 1.83 -0.21 16.64
N HIS A 227 2.56 -1.21 17.15
CA HIS A 227 3.69 -1.00 18.05
C HIS A 227 4.77 -0.14 17.41
N GLY A 228 5.08 -0.38 16.13
CA GLY A 228 6.02 0.45 15.37
C GLY A 228 5.56 1.92 15.30
N ILE A 229 4.26 2.18 15.12
CA ILE A 229 3.73 3.55 15.13
C ILE A 229 3.92 4.17 16.52
N GLU A 230 3.56 3.45 17.58
CA GLU A 230 3.65 3.93 18.97
C GLU A 230 5.09 4.22 19.40
N ASP A 231 6.02 3.32 19.11
CA ASP A 231 7.45 3.50 19.40
C ASP A 231 8.01 4.73 18.67
N ASN A 232 7.66 4.93 17.40
CA ASN A 232 8.11 6.08 16.64
C ASN A 232 7.45 7.39 17.13
N ILE A 233 6.23 7.34 17.68
CA ILE A 233 5.61 8.50 18.35
C ILE A 233 6.41 8.87 19.60
N GLU A 234 6.80 7.87 20.40
CA GLU A 234 7.61 8.05 21.62
C GLU A 234 8.98 8.67 21.32
N HIS A 235 9.59 8.30 20.19
CA HIS A 235 10.87 8.81 19.73
C HIS A 235 10.79 10.09 18.86
N SER A 236 9.59 10.60 18.58
CA SER A 236 9.36 11.75 17.68
C SER A 236 9.82 11.53 16.23
N GLU A 237 9.85 10.28 15.77
CA GLU A 237 10.23 9.87 14.42
C GLU A 237 9.05 10.00 13.44
N TRP A 238 8.52 11.21 13.31
CA TRP A 238 7.22 11.48 12.66
C TRP A 238 7.11 11.00 11.20
N ARG A 239 8.21 11.02 10.45
CA ARG A 239 8.24 10.51 9.06
C ARG A 239 8.01 9.00 9.02
N LYS A 240 8.63 8.26 9.95
CA LYS A 240 8.40 6.81 10.08
C LYS A 240 6.98 6.55 10.55
N CYS A 241 6.47 7.29 11.56
CA CYS A 241 5.06 7.17 12.00
C CYS A 241 4.08 7.29 10.84
N GLY A 242 4.24 8.33 10.02
CA GLY A 242 3.38 8.56 8.86
C GLY A 242 3.43 7.41 7.86
N THR A 243 4.64 6.94 7.55
CA THR A 243 4.84 5.79 6.64
C THR A 243 4.25 4.49 7.19
N LEU A 244 4.43 4.22 8.49
CA LEU A 244 3.85 3.04 9.15
C LEU A 244 2.32 3.12 9.21
N PHE A 245 1.76 4.30 9.41
CA PHE A 245 0.31 4.52 9.35
C PHE A 245 -0.25 4.18 7.97
N LEU A 246 0.45 4.62 6.91
CA LEU A 246 0.12 4.28 5.53
C LEU A 246 0.14 2.75 5.29
N TYR A 247 1.14 2.04 5.83
CA TYR A 247 1.15 0.57 5.77
C TYR A 247 0.07 -0.10 6.61
N LEU A 248 -0.27 0.43 7.79
CA LEU A 248 -1.38 -0.06 8.60
C LEU A 248 -2.71 0.07 7.86
N THR A 249 -2.95 1.20 7.17
CA THR A 249 -4.16 1.36 6.35
C THR A 249 -4.18 0.40 5.16
N THR A 250 -3.03 0.16 4.53
CA THR A 250 -2.88 -0.83 3.45
C THR A 250 -3.20 -2.25 3.96
N TYR A 251 -2.64 -2.63 5.11
CA TYR A 251 -2.95 -3.88 5.79
C TYR A 251 -4.45 -4.02 6.09
N ALA A 252 -5.07 -2.98 6.63
CA ALA A 252 -6.49 -2.95 6.95
C ALA A 252 -7.35 -3.22 5.70
N VAL A 253 -7.02 -2.58 4.57
CA VAL A 253 -7.73 -2.79 3.30
C VAL A 253 -7.50 -4.20 2.75
N ASN A 254 -6.25 -4.67 2.74
CA ASN A 254 -5.88 -5.98 2.19
C ASN A 254 -6.58 -7.13 2.93
N PHE A 255 -6.70 -7.04 4.26
CA PHE A 255 -7.18 -8.16 5.08
C PHE A 255 -8.52 -7.93 5.76
N LYS A 256 -9.10 -6.73 5.62
CA LYS A 256 -10.30 -6.30 6.33
C LYS A 256 -10.15 -6.43 7.85
N ASP A 257 -8.96 -6.14 8.38
CA ASP A 257 -8.66 -6.28 9.81
C ASP A 257 -9.27 -5.12 10.62
N GLU A 258 -10.19 -5.45 11.53
CA GLU A 258 -10.92 -4.48 12.33
C GLU A 258 -10.03 -3.72 13.31
N ARG A 259 -8.98 -4.34 13.86
CA ARG A 259 -8.07 -3.66 14.80
C ARG A 259 -7.30 -2.57 14.07
N ALA A 260 -6.77 -2.90 12.89
CA ALA A 260 -6.08 -1.93 12.04
C ALA A 260 -7.01 -0.77 11.63
N PHE A 261 -8.26 -1.07 11.24
CA PHE A 261 -9.26 -0.05 10.96
C PHE A 261 -9.58 0.83 12.17
N ASN A 262 -9.82 0.23 13.33
CA ASN A 262 -10.17 0.95 14.55
C ASN A 262 -9.03 1.86 14.99
N TYR A 263 -7.78 1.40 14.91
CA TYR A 263 -6.61 2.23 15.20
C TYR A 263 -6.50 3.41 14.23
N ALA A 264 -6.64 3.16 12.93
CA ALA A 264 -6.61 4.21 11.91
C ALA A 264 -7.75 5.25 12.09
N ASP A 265 -8.97 4.77 12.36
CA ASP A 265 -10.15 5.59 12.61
C ASP A 265 -10.00 6.44 13.89
N ASN A 266 -9.41 5.89 14.95
CA ASN A 266 -9.12 6.63 16.17
C ASN A 266 -8.14 7.78 15.95
N ILE A 267 -7.07 7.55 15.18
CA ILE A 267 -6.15 8.62 14.80
C ILE A 267 -6.89 9.68 13.98
N HIS A 268 -7.71 9.26 13.02
CA HIS A 268 -8.49 10.19 12.21
C HIS A 268 -9.45 11.05 13.05
N LYS A 269 -10.19 10.44 13.98
CA LYS A 269 -11.06 11.15 14.92
C LYS A 269 -10.30 12.19 15.75
N ARG A 270 -9.08 11.86 16.20
CA ARG A 270 -8.21 12.81 16.90
C ARG A 270 -7.82 13.97 15.99
N LEU A 271 -7.39 13.71 14.76
CA LEU A 271 -7.05 14.76 13.79
C LEU A 271 -8.26 15.66 13.47
N ASN A 272 -9.45 15.08 13.31
CA ASN A 272 -10.67 15.84 13.06
C ASN A 272 -11.05 16.71 14.27
N LYS A 273 -11.05 16.15 15.48
CA LYS A 273 -11.29 16.93 16.72
C LYS A 273 -10.30 18.08 16.85
N TRP A 274 -9.02 17.83 16.57
CA TRP A 274 -7.99 18.87 16.55
C TRP A 274 -8.29 19.98 15.54
N SER A 275 -8.67 19.61 14.31
CA SER A 275 -9.04 20.56 13.27
C SER A 275 -10.20 21.47 13.71
N ILE A 276 -11.28 20.87 14.22
CA ILE A 276 -12.46 21.59 14.73
C ILE A 276 -12.07 22.56 15.85
N LEU A 277 -11.30 22.09 16.85
CA LEU A 277 -10.90 22.93 17.98
C LEU A 277 -9.98 24.08 17.55
N THR A 278 -9.03 23.82 16.65
CA THR A 278 -8.14 24.88 16.16
C THR A 278 -8.82 25.89 15.24
N GLN A 279 -9.94 25.54 14.58
CA GLN A 279 -10.76 26.48 13.84
C GLN A 279 -11.63 27.31 14.80
N ARG A 280 -12.27 26.64 15.76
CA ARG A 280 -13.16 27.28 16.74
C ARG A 280 -12.41 28.22 17.69
N TYR A 281 -11.21 27.85 18.09
CA TYR A 281 -10.37 28.58 19.04
C TYR A 281 -8.98 28.82 18.44
N SER A 282 -8.93 29.57 17.34
CA SER A 282 -7.68 29.82 16.60
C SER A 282 -6.56 30.40 17.45
N GLU A 283 -6.91 31.25 18.42
CA GLU A 283 -5.99 31.88 19.36
C GLU A 283 -5.34 30.90 20.34
N TRP A 284 -5.95 29.74 20.60
CA TRP A 284 -5.38 28.71 21.50
C TRP A 284 -4.04 28.18 21.01
N ARG A 285 -3.77 28.23 19.70
CA ARG A 285 -2.45 27.88 19.12
C ARG A 285 -1.30 28.67 19.75
N ASN A 286 -1.58 29.85 20.31
CA ASN A 286 -0.58 30.65 21.00
C ASN A 286 -0.25 30.17 22.41
N TYR A 287 -1.03 29.24 22.95
CA TYR A 287 -0.94 28.75 24.31
C TYR A 287 -0.82 27.23 24.34
N LEU A 288 -0.31 26.62 23.27
CA LEU A 288 -0.04 25.19 23.16
C LEU A 288 1.47 24.93 23.02
N PRO A 289 1.98 23.74 23.41
CA PRO A 289 3.38 23.38 23.22
C PRO A 289 3.80 23.50 21.75
N PRO A 290 5.05 23.89 21.45
CA PRO A 290 6.20 23.99 22.36
C PRO A 290 6.29 25.30 23.14
N LYS A 291 5.31 26.21 23.03
CA LYS A 291 5.31 27.45 23.81
C LYS A 291 5.19 27.11 25.31
N LYS A 292 5.93 27.84 26.15
CA LYS A 292 5.98 27.59 27.60
C LYS A 292 4.72 28.06 28.33
N GLU A 293 4.05 29.09 27.83
CA GLU A 293 2.92 29.72 28.52
C GLU A 293 1.59 29.12 28.07
N THR A 294 1.23 27.98 28.65
CA THR A 294 -0.17 27.47 28.54
C THR A 294 -1.11 28.31 29.42
N PHE A 295 -2.42 28.16 29.28
CA PHE A 295 -3.39 28.84 30.16
C PHE A 295 -3.15 28.57 31.65
N TYR A 296 -2.71 27.35 31.99
CA TYR A 296 -2.33 26.99 33.35
C TYR A 296 -1.09 27.78 33.83
N HIS A 297 -0.07 27.89 32.98
CA HIS A 297 1.13 28.69 33.30
C HIS A 297 0.80 30.18 33.47
N ILE A 298 -0.11 30.72 32.66
CA ILE A 298 -0.56 32.11 32.76
C ILE A 298 -1.24 32.39 34.12
N LEU A 299 -1.98 31.41 34.66
CA LEU A 299 -2.58 31.50 35.99
C LEU A 299 -1.61 31.10 37.12
N GLY A 300 -0.36 30.76 36.81
CA GLY A 300 0.65 30.36 37.80
C GLY A 300 0.33 29.02 38.48
N ILE A 301 -0.39 28.12 37.80
CA ILE A 301 -0.75 26.79 38.32
C ILE A 301 -0.23 25.68 37.41
N ARG A 302 -0.05 24.48 37.98
CA ARG A 302 0.19 23.27 37.19
C ARG A 302 -1.14 22.73 36.69
N LYS A 303 -1.13 22.06 35.54
CA LYS A 303 -2.33 21.37 35.03
C LYS A 303 -2.90 20.40 36.08
N ASP A 304 -2.04 19.55 36.62
CA ASP A 304 -2.40 18.51 37.60
C ASP A 304 -2.87 19.07 38.95
N ASP A 305 -2.84 20.39 39.19
CA ASP A 305 -3.38 20.98 40.41
C ASP A 305 -4.92 20.99 40.40
N ALA A 306 -5.53 21.19 39.23
CA ALA A 306 -6.99 21.14 39.07
C ALA A 306 -7.53 19.70 39.21
N ASP A 307 -6.76 18.70 38.80
CA ASP A 307 -7.14 17.28 38.85
C ASP A 307 -7.20 16.69 40.28
N ARG A 308 -6.79 17.46 41.29
CA ARG A 308 -6.79 17.02 42.70
C ARG A 308 -8.15 17.16 43.38
N PHE A 309 -9.06 17.92 42.79
CA PHE A 309 -10.38 18.17 43.35
C PHE A 309 -11.38 17.15 42.79
N PRO A 310 -12.19 16.52 43.65
CA PRO A 310 -13.17 15.51 43.21
C PRO A 310 -14.37 16.15 42.51
N ASP A 311 -14.73 17.38 42.88
CA ASP A 311 -15.93 18.08 42.43
C ASP A 311 -15.59 19.32 41.59
N GLU A 312 -16.40 19.59 40.56
CA GLU A 312 -16.16 20.71 39.64
C GLU A 312 -16.33 22.08 40.32
N ASP A 313 -17.16 22.17 41.36
CA ASP A 313 -17.34 23.41 42.10
C ASP A 313 -16.06 23.78 42.87
N ASP A 314 -15.35 22.78 43.43
CA ASP A 314 -14.04 22.97 44.07
C ASP A 314 -12.98 23.41 43.04
N VAL A 315 -12.98 22.82 41.84
CA VAL A 315 -12.08 23.24 40.75
C VAL A 315 -12.36 24.70 40.38
N ARG A 316 -13.64 25.08 40.27
CA ARG A 316 -14.04 26.45 39.92
C ARG A 316 -13.62 27.45 40.99
N ASP A 317 -13.81 27.10 42.27
CA ASP A 317 -13.41 27.93 43.40
C ASP A 317 -11.89 28.08 43.46
N PHE A 318 -11.14 26.99 43.29
CA PHE A 318 -9.68 27.03 43.17
C PHE A 318 -9.21 27.93 42.02
N LEU A 319 -9.77 27.78 40.82
CA LEU A 319 -9.43 28.61 39.66
C LEU A 319 -9.79 30.09 39.90
N ARG A 320 -10.93 30.37 40.55
CA ARG A 320 -11.35 31.72 40.90
C ARG A 320 -10.39 32.36 41.89
N ASP A 321 -10.00 31.65 42.94
CA ASP A 321 -9.07 32.16 43.95
C ASP A 321 -7.70 32.44 43.35
N LYS A 322 -7.22 31.53 42.48
CA LYS A 322 -5.98 31.74 41.72
C LYS A 322 -6.06 32.95 40.80
N TYR A 323 -7.15 33.08 40.04
CA TYR A 323 -7.40 34.26 39.20
C TYR A 323 -7.45 35.56 40.01
N GLN A 324 -8.01 35.55 41.21
CA GLN A 324 -8.03 36.73 42.09
C GLN A 324 -6.64 37.10 42.63
N SER A 325 -5.77 36.11 42.81
CA SER A 325 -4.41 36.29 43.35
C SER A 325 -3.38 36.82 42.35
N VAL A 326 -3.70 36.84 41.04
CA VAL A 326 -2.79 37.27 39.97
C VAL A 326 -3.21 38.61 39.36
N ASN A 327 -2.25 39.31 38.73
CA ASN A 327 -2.52 40.55 38.01
C ASN A 327 -3.41 40.29 36.79
N LYS A 328 -4.51 41.03 36.67
CA LYS A 328 -5.57 40.80 35.66
C LYS A 328 -5.20 41.38 34.29
N THR A 329 -4.15 40.85 33.68
CA THR A 329 -3.78 41.19 32.30
C THR A 329 -4.79 40.64 31.28
N PRO A 330 -4.80 41.12 30.03
CA PRO A 330 -5.63 40.54 28.98
C PRO A 330 -5.46 39.02 28.84
N GLU A 331 -4.23 38.51 28.92
CA GLU A 331 -3.89 37.09 28.81
C GLU A 331 -4.43 36.28 29.99
N VAL A 332 -4.34 36.82 31.20
CA VAL A 332 -4.89 36.19 32.42
C VAL A 332 -6.41 36.12 32.35
N ASN A 333 -7.08 37.20 31.93
CA ASN A 333 -8.52 37.23 31.73
C ASN A 333 -8.95 36.24 30.63
N PHE A 334 -8.18 36.16 29.55
CA PHE A 334 -8.40 35.23 28.45
C PHE A 334 -8.30 33.78 28.94
N ALA A 335 -7.18 33.40 29.57
CA ALA A 335 -6.96 32.06 30.12
C ALA A 335 -8.07 31.63 31.10
N TYR A 336 -8.39 32.50 32.08
CA TYR A 336 -9.45 32.21 33.06
C TYR A 336 -10.83 32.05 32.41
N THR A 337 -11.15 32.82 31.37
CA THR A 337 -12.45 32.74 30.67
C THR A 337 -12.74 31.35 30.12
N PHE A 338 -11.71 30.65 29.63
CA PHE A 338 -11.83 29.28 29.12
C PHE A 338 -11.71 28.23 30.23
N LEU A 339 -10.72 28.36 31.14
CA LEU A 339 -10.47 27.36 32.18
C LEU A 339 -11.62 27.22 33.19
N ARG A 340 -12.38 28.29 33.47
CA ARG A 340 -13.53 28.23 34.40
C ARG A 340 -14.72 27.43 33.87
N LYS A 341 -14.75 27.09 32.58
CA LYS A 341 -15.84 26.34 31.93
C LYS A 341 -15.41 24.88 31.76
N PRO A 342 -16.07 23.90 32.41
CA PRO A 342 -15.58 22.52 32.47
C PRO A 342 -15.39 21.90 31.08
N ASP A 343 -16.40 21.99 30.21
CA ASP A 343 -16.34 21.41 28.86
C ASP A 343 -15.20 21.98 28.01
N VAL A 344 -15.01 23.30 28.12
CA VAL A 344 -14.03 24.04 27.34
C VAL A 344 -12.61 23.82 27.88
N ARG A 345 -12.47 23.73 29.21
CA ARG A 345 -11.23 23.30 29.86
C ARG A 345 -10.87 21.88 29.43
N GLY A 346 -11.83 20.96 29.42
CA GLY A 346 -11.63 19.59 28.97
C GLY A 346 -11.16 19.49 27.51
N ASP A 347 -11.71 20.31 26.61
CA ASP A 347 -11.23 20.39 25.23
C ASP A 347 -9.79 20.92 25.14
N TYR A 348 -9.44 21.94 25.94
CA TYR A 348 -8.08 22.47 26.01
C TYR A 348 -7.10 21.43 26.59
N ASP A 349 -7.48 20.72 27.65
CA ASP A 349 -6.70 19.63 28.25
C ASP A 349 -6.47 18.49 27.28
N TRP A 350 -7.52 18.13 26.53
CA TRP A 350 -7.43 17.15 25.46
C TRP A 350 -6.44 17.58 24.38
N MET A 351 -6.43 18.86 23.99
CA MET A 351 -5.44 19.40 23.06
C MET A 351 -4.03 19.34 23.64
N LEU A 352 -3.82 19.71 24.90
CA LEU A 352 -2.50 19.60 25.55
C LEU A 352 -1.96 18.17 25.51
N LEU A 353 -2.82 17.17 25.78
CA LEU A 353 -2.45 15.76 25.76
C LEU A 353 -2.14 15.24 24.35
N ASN A 354 -2.89 15.69 23.34
CA ASN A 354 -2.76 15.19 21.96
C ASN A 354 -1.84 16.04 21.08
N ASN A 355 -1.34 17.18 21.57
CA ASN A 355 -0.55 18.15 20.81
C ASN A 355 0.62 17.51 20.08
N ARG A 356 1.42 16.71 20.80
CA ARG A 356 2.61 16.06 20.25
C ARG A 356 2.28 15.14 19.07
N LEU A 357 1.34 14.23 19.28
CA LEU A 357 0.88 13.28 18.26
C LEU A 357 0.32 14.02 17.03
N THR A 358 -0.59 14.96 17.26
CA THR A 358 -1.30 15.64 16.18
C THR A 358 -0.37 16.54 15.37
N HIS A 359 0.49 17.34 16.03
CA HIS A 359 1.48 18.14 15.31
C HIS A 359 2.44 17.28 14.51
N GLY A 360 2.91 16.16 15.08
CA GLY A 360 3.79 15.23 14.39
C GLY A 360 3.19 14.66 13.11
N ILE A 361 1.96 14.13 13.20
CA ILE A 361 1.25 13.54 12.07
C ILE A 361 0.86 14.61 11.02
N LEU A 362 0.36 15.77 11.45
CA LEU A 362 0.01 16.86 10.53
C LEU A 362 1.25 17.37 9.79
N ASN A 363 2.37 17.56 10.50
CA ASN A 363 3.61 17.99 9.87
C ASN A 363 4.09 16.96 8.84
N PHE A 364 4.00 15.66 9.12
CA PHE A 364 4.27 14.64 8.11
C PHE A 364 3.41 14.84 6.85
N PHE A 365 2.08 14.89 6.96
CA PHE A 365 1.22 15.04 5.78
C PHE A 365 1.44 16.34 5.00
N ILE A 366 1.85 17.42 5.67
CA ILE A 366 2.19 18.69 5.03
C ILE A 366 3.56 18.62 4.32
N THR A 367 4.52 17.88 4.90
CA THR A 367 5.90 17.76 4.40
C THR A 367 6.13 16.60 3.44
N MET A 368 5.12 15.73 3.22
CA MET A 368 5.18 14.66 2.24
C MET A 368 5.46 15.23 0.85
N ASP A 369 6.59 14.87 0.27
CA ASP A 369 6.91 15.26 -1.11
C ASP A 369 6.17 14.37 -2.13
N GLU A 370 6.03 14.88 -3.36
CA GLU A 370 5.34 14.20 -4.45
C GLU A 370 6.01 12.86 -4.84
N GLN A 371 7.30 12.66 -4.52
CA GLN A 371 8.04 11.43 -4.80
C GLN A 371 7.76 10.34 -3.76
N GLU A 372 7.56 10.69 -2.49
CA GLU A 372 7.10 9.78 -1.44
C GLU A 372 5.66 9.33 -1.65
N ILE A 373 4.81 10.25 -2.13
CA ILE A 373 3.45 9.94 -2.61
C ILE A 373 3.52 8.95 -3.79
N LYS A 374 4.45 9.15 -4.73
CA LYS A 374 4.65 8.23 -5.85
C LYS A 374 5.26 6.89 -5.45
N LYS A 375 6.04 6.80 -4.36
CA LYS A 375 6.59 5.53 -3.83
C LYS A 375 5.53 4.72 -3.08
N THR A 376 4.55 5.39 -2.50
CA THR A 376 3.35 4.78 -1.91
C THR A 376 2.30 4.47 -3.00
N LYS A 377 2.75 3.81 -4.08
CA LYS A 377 2.01 3.51 -5.34
C LYS A 377 0.61 2.89 -5.18
N TRP A 378 0.27 2.41 -3.99
CA TRP A 378 -0.94 1.65 -3.68
C TRP A 378 -1.91 2.43 -2.78
N ILE A 379 -1.51 3.59 -2.32
CA ILE A 379 -2.35 4.46 -1.50
C ILE A 379 -2.94 5.47 -2.45
N ASN A 380 -4.11 5.14 -2.96
CA ASN A 380 -4.91 6.14 -3.62
C ASN A 380 -5.21 7.24 -2.59
N GLN A 381 -4.51 8.36 -2.70
CA GLN A 381 -4.73 9.51 -1.83
C GLN A 381 -6.18 9.94 -1.89
N SER A 382 -6.84 9.83 -3.06
CA SER A 382 -8.28 10.06 -3.16
C SER A 382 -9.08 9.00 -2.42
N THR A 383 -8.66 7.74 -2.28
CA THR A 383 -9.39 6.78 -1.44
C THR A 383 -9.15 7.00 0.05
N LEU A 384 -7.95 7.38 0.49
CA LEU A 384 -7.71 7.74 1.89
C LEU A 384 -8.46 9.04 2.24
N PHE A 385 -8.31 10.09 1.44
CA PHE A 385 -9.03 11.37 1.61
C PHE A 385 -10.53 11.24 1.35
N GLU A 386 -11.02 10.46 0.38
CA GLU A 386 -12.45 10.22 0.17
C GLU A 386 -13.03 9.32 1.25
N TYR A 387 -12.29 8.31 1.75
CA TYR A 387 -12.74 7.51 2.89
C TYR A 387 -12.90 8.39 4.13
N PHE A 388 -11.93 9.29 4.37
CA PHE A 388 -11.98 10.28 5.44
C PHE A 388 -13.01 11.39 5.21
N ALA A 389 -13.24 11.84 3.96
CA ALA A 389 -14.22 12.87 3.60
C ALA A 389 -15.66 12.35 3.52
N LYS A 390 -15.87 11.08 3.13
CA LYS A 390 -17.20 10.44 3.10
C LYS A 390 -17.70 10.08 4.51
N ARG A 391 -16.82 9.96 5.50
CA ARG A 391 -17.18 9.73 6.92
C ARG A 391 -17.33 11.01 7.75
N SER A 392 -16.75 12.14 7.33
CA SER A 392 -16.91 13.44 8.00
C SER A 392 -18.19 14.19 7.62
N LEU A 393 -19.01 13.63 6.72
CA LEU A 393 -20.30 14.16 6.26
C LEU A 393 -21.51 13.29 6.68
N LYS A 394 -21.37 12.43 7.69
CA LYS A 394 -22.49 11.71 8.32
C LYS A 394 -22.60 12.01 9.80
#